data_AF-A0AAU6LEG7-F1
#
_entry.id   AF-A0AAU6LEG7-F1
#
_cell.length_a   1.000
_cell.length_b   1.000
_cell.length_c   1.000
_cell.angle_alpha   90.00
_cell.angle_beta   90.00
_cell.angle_gamma   90.00
#
_symmetry.space_group_name_H-M   'P 1'
#
loop_
_entity.id
_entity.type
_entity.pdbx_description
1 polymer ?
#
loop_
_entity_poly.entity_id
_entity_poly.type
_entity_poly.pdbx_seq_one_letter_code
_entity_poly.pdbx_strand_id
1 'polypeptide(L)'
;MGVPAVVPVWLLWYLAVNGPLAELGWTQREPTENDGMLLWLVIVVPVVTAFGLLWWLANDFTRRWNTAAARVYWPLCALVTLVPTAALIIFS
;
A
#
# COMPACT_ATOMS: atom_id res chain seq x y z
N MET A 1 -7.88 11.58 -6.61
CA MET A 1 -6.61 10.81 -6.74
C MET A 1 -6.54 9.70 -5.68
N GLY A 2 -7.61 8.89 -5.54
CA GLY A 2 -7.76 7.90 -4.43
C GLY A 2 -7.63 6.43 -4.87
N VAL A 3 -7.37 6.18 -6.15
CA VAL A 3 -7.18 4.85 -6.72
C VAL A 3 -5.76 4.25 -6.50
N PRO A 4 -4.65 5.03 -6.37
CA PRO A 4 -3.33 4.42 -6.42
C PRO A 4 -2.95 3.59 -5.18
N ALA A 5 -3.63 3.73 -4.04
CA ALA A 5 -3.25 3.01 -2.82
C ALA A 5 -3.83 1.58 -2.73
N VAL A 6 -4.92 1.28 -3.45
CA VAL A 6 -5.60 -0.02 -3.34
C VAL A 6 -4.68 -1.16 -3.75
N VAL A 7 -4.02 -1.03 -4.91
CA VAL A 7 -3.11 -2.05 -5.45
C VAL A 7 -1.93 -2.36 -4.50
N PRO A 8 -1.12 -1.38 -4.04
CA PRO A 8 -0.02 -1.65 -3.14
C PRO A 8 -0.47 -2.18 -1.77
N VAL A 9 -1.59 -1.70 -1.23
CA VAL A 9 -2.14 -2.24 0.03
C VAL A 9 -2.56 -3.69 -0.13
N TRP A 10 -3.23 -4.03 -1.23
CA TRP A 10 -3.68 -5.39 -1.50
C TRP A 10 -2.50 -6.34 -1.72
N LEU A 11 -1.45 -5.88 -2.42
CA LEU A 11 -0.21 -6.65 -2.61
C LEU A 11 0.51 -6.92 -1.29
N LEU A 12 0.59 -5.93 -0.40
CA LEU A 12 1.19 -6.10 0.93
C LEU A 12 0.37 -7.07 1.78
N TRP A 13 -0.97 -6.98 1.72
CA TRP A 13 -1.86 -7.91 2.40
C TRP A 13 -1.68 -9.35 1.88
N TYR A 14 -1.65 -9.53 0.56
CA TYR A 14 -1.45 -10.83 -0.08
C TYR A 14 -0.12 -11.47 0.33
N LEU A 15 0.98 -10.68 0.33
CA LEU A 15 2.29 -11.13 0.80
C LEU A 15 2.25 -11.54 2.28
N ALA A 16 1.58 -10.76 3.12
CA ALA A 16 1.47 -11.06 4.56
C ALA A 16 0.72 -12.37 4.79
N VAL A 17 -0.45 -12.54 4.16
CA VAL A 17 -1.33 -13.72 4.32
C VAL A 17 -0.68 -14.99 3.79
N ASN A 18 0.02 -14.93 2.65
CA ASN A 18 0.61 -16.12 2.04
C ASN A 18 2.05 -16.41 2.52
N GLY A 19 2.73 -15.42 3.11
CA GLY A 19 4.08 -15.54 3.65
C GLY A 19 4.10 -15.65 5.17
N PRO A 20 4.47 -14.57 5.90
CA PRO A 20 4.76 -14.64 7.33
C PRO A 20 3.56 -15.05 8.19
N LEU A 21 2.33 -14.63 7.84
CA LEU A 21 1.14 -15.05 8.61
C LEU A 21 0.84 -16.54 8.41
N ALA A 22 1.10 -17.09 7.23
CA ALA A 22 0.96 -18.51 6.97
C ALA A 22 2.07 -19.33 7.64
N GLU A 23 3.30 -18.83 7.66
CA GLU A 23 4.43 -19.44 8.40
C GLU A 23 4.19 -19.47 9.92
N LEU A 24 3.48 -18.47 10.44
CA LEU A 24 3.04 -18.41 11.84
C LEU A 24 1.78 -19.24 12.12
N GLY A 25 1.17 -19.85 11.09
CA GLY A 25 -0.05 -20.65 11.21
C GLY A 25 -1.33 -19.84 11.45
N TRP A 26 -1.29 -18.52 11.27
CA TRP A 26 -2.48 -17.64 11.42
C TRP A 26 -3.35 -17.64 10.16
N THR A 27 -2.78 -17.99 9.02
CA THR A 27 -3.48 -18.08 7.73
C THR A 27 -3.07 -19.35 6.99
N GLN A 28 -3.86 -19.76 5.99
CA GLN A 28 -3.47 -20.81 5.06
C GLN A 28 -2.93 -20.19 3.78
N ARG A 29 -1.79 -20.69 3.31
CA ARG A 29 -1.20 -20.32 2.03
C ARG A 29 -2.05 -20.87 0.89
N GLU A 30 -2.20 -20.09 -0.17
CA GLU A 30 -2.97 -20.49 -1.35
C GLU A 30 -2.40 -21.80 -1.94
N PRO A 31 -3.23 -22.83 -2.21
CA PRO A 31 -2.75 -24.14 -2.66
C PRO A 31 -2.05 -24.13 -4.03
N THR A 32 -2.30 -23.09 -4.82
CA THR A 32 -1.71 -22.90 -6.16
C THR A 32 -0.37 -22.17 -6.11
N GLU A 33 0.06 -21.71 -4.93
CA GLU A 33 1.22 -20.85 -4.75
C GLU A 33 2.52 -21.67 -4.71
N ASN A 34 3.12 -21.90 -5.88
CA ASN A 34 4.25 -22.82 -6.06
C ASN A 34 5.59 -22.11 -6.38
N ASP A 35 5.56 -20.81 -6.67
CA ASP A 35 6.73 -20.04 -7.13
C ASP A 35 7.59 -19.46 -5.98
N GLY A 36 7.13 -19.65 -4.74
CA GLY A 36 7.81 -19.17 -3.53
C GLY A 36 7.61 -17.67 -3.27
N MET A 37 7.55 -17.30 -1.98
CA MET A 37 7.23 -15.92 -1.57
C MET A 37 8.29 -14.89 -1.99
N LEU A 38 9.51 -15.35 -2.25
CA LEU A 38 10.64 -14.51 -2.62
C LEU A 38 10.47 -13.92 -4.03
N LEU A 39 9.79 -14.65 -4.93
CA LEU A 39 9.50 -14.18 -6.29
C LEU A 39 8.45 -13.07 -6.28
N TRP A 40 7.50 -13.12 -5.34
CA TRP A 40 6.55 -12.03 -5.10
C TRP A 40 7.22 -10.74 -4.65
N LEU A 41 8.32 -10.79 -3.89
CA LEU A 41 9.05 -9.58 -3.51
C LEU A 41 9.57 -8.80 -4.74
N VAL A 42 9.94 -9.50 -5.82
CA VAL A 42 10.38 -8.88 -7.07
C VAL A 42 9.26 -8.08 -7.74
N ILE A 43 7.99 -8.41 -7.49
CA ILE A 43 6.82 -7.69 -8.02
C ILE A 43 6.36 -6.62 -7.04
N VAL A 44 6.20 -7.00 -5.77
CA VAL A 44 5.67 -6.12 -4.71
C VAL A 44 6.60 -4.94 -4.48
N VAL A 45 7.91 -5.15 -4.38
CA VAL A 45 8.88 -4.07 -4.11
C VAL A 45 8.83 -2.96 -5.16
N PRO A 46 8.99 -3.21 -6.47
CA PRO A 46 8.94 -2.13 -7.46
C PRO A 46 7.56 -1.50 -7.57
N VAL A 47 6.47 -2.27 -7.45
CA VAL A 47 5.11 -1.70 -7.49
C VAL A 47 4.87 -0.78 -6.30
N VAL A 48 5.13 -1.24 -5.08
CA VAL A 48 4.98 -0.42 -3.87
C VAL A 48 5.90 0.80 -3.92
N THR A 49 7.14 0.64 -4.38
CA THR A 49 8.10 1.74 -4.52
C THR A 49 7.63 2.76 -5.55
N ALA A 50 7.20 2.33 -6.74
CA ALA A 50 6.74 3.23 -7.78
C ALA A 50 5.48 4.01 -7.36
N PHE A 51 4.50 3.32 -6.78
CA PHE A 51 3.29 3.95 -6.28
C PHE A 51 3.56 4.89 -5.10
N GLY A 52 4.47 4.51 -4.19
CA GLY A 52 4.94 5.37 -3.09
C GLY A 52 5.65 6.63 -3.60
N LEU A 53 6.52 6.49 -4.60
CA LEU A 53 7.23 7.62 -5.24
C LEU A 53 6.26 8.54 -5.99
N LEU A 54 5.30 7.98 -6.75
CA LEU A 54 4.28 8.76 -7.44
C LEU A 54 3.42 9.55 -6.44
N TRP A 55 3.03 8.91 -5.34
CA TRP A 55 2.32 9.57 -4.24
C TRP A 55 3.16 10.66 -3.61
N TRP A 56 4.44 10.39 -3.36
CA TRP A 56 5.37 11.34 -2.77
C TRP A 56 5.55 12.57 -3.67
N LEU A 57 5.77 12.37 -4.97
CA LEU A 57 5.91 13.45 -5.96
C LEU A 57 4.64 14.29 -6.08
N ALA A 58 3.47 13.65 -6.11
CA ALA A 58 2.18 14.34 -6.18
C ALA A 58 1.94 15.23 -4.95
N ASN A 59 2.29 14.74 -3.75
CA ASN A 59 2.19 15.52 -2.52
C ASN A 59 3.26 16.60 -2.41
N ASP A 60 4.50 16.35 -2.86
CA ASP A 60 5.55 17.38 -2.88
C ASP A 60 5.18 18.53 -3.83
N PHE A 61 4.67 18.22 -5.02
CA PHE A 61 4.18 19.21 -5.97
C PHE A 61 3.05 20.05 -5.37
N THR A 62 2.11 19.41 -4.68
CA THR A 62 0.99 20.09 -4.00
C THR A 62 1.47 20.93 -2.81
N ARG A 63 2.51 20.49 -2.10
CA ARG A 63 3.12 21.23 -0.98
C ARG A 63 3.73 22.56 -1.41
N ARG A 64 4.21 22.67 -2.66
CA ARG A 64 4.72 23.95 -3.20
C ARG A 64 3.68 25.07 -3.16
N TRP A 65 2.39 24.71 -3.09
CA TRP A 65 1.26 25.63 -3.02
C TRP A 65 0.64 25.74 -1.63
N ASN A 66 1.16 25.01 -0.63
CA ASN A 66 0.55 24.89 0.69
C ASN A 66 1.57 25.09 1.81
N THR A 67 1.47 26.20 2.54
CA THR A 67 2.39 26.62 3.61
C THR A 67 2.15 25.91 4.96
N ALA A 68 1.34 24.86 4.98
CA ALA A 68 1.08 24.07 6.17
C ALA A 68 2.38 23.48 6.73
N ALA A 69 2.56 23.52 8.05
CA ALA A 69 3.72 22.94 8.72
C ALA A 69 3.90 21.48 8.28
N ALA A 70 5.08 21.14 7.76
CA ALA A 70 5.38 19.82 7.17
C ALA A 70 5.03 18.64 8.12
N ARG A 71 5.11 18.85 9.44
CA ARG A 71 4.74 17.88 10.47
C ARG A 71 3.27 17.45 10.45
N VAL A 72 2.36 18.32 10.00
CA VAL A 72 0.92 18.03 9.93
C VAL A 72 0.50 17.61 8.52
N TYR A 73 1.14 18.20 7.51
CA TYR A 73 0.80 17.98 6.10
C TYR A 73 0.99 16.52 5.66
N TRP A 74 2.14 15.91 5.98
CA TRP A 74 2.46 14.53 5.59
C TRP A 74 1.51 13.47 6.16
N PRO A 75 1.23 13.43 7.49
CA PRO A 75 0.30 12.44 8.04
C PRO A 75 -1.13 12.68 7.57
N LEU A 76 -1.56 13.94 7.36
CA LEU A 76 -2.89 14.25 6.85
C LEU A 76 -3.07 13.78 5.40
N CYS A 77 -2.07 14.00 4.53
CA CYS A 77 -2.10 13.47 3.17
C CYS A 77 -2.12 11.94 3.15
N ALA A 78 -1.37 11.27 4.03
CA ALA A 78 -1.40 9.82 4.14
C ALA A 78 -2.80 9.32 4.56
N LEU A 79 -3.40 9.95 5.57
CA LEU A 79 -4.77 9.69 6.01
C LEU A 79 -5.79 9.89 4.88
N VAL A 80 -5.77 11.04 4.21
CA VAL A 80 -6.69 11.37 3.11
C VAL A 80 -6.55 10.38 1.95
N THR A 81 -5.35 9.86 1.70
CA THR A 81 -5.12 8.84 0.66
C THR A 81 -5.67 7.47 1.05
N LEU A 82 -5.67 7.15 2.35
CA LEU A 82 -6.21 5.90 2.90
C LEU A 82 -7.73 5.92 3.10
N VAL A 83 -8.36 7.09 3.22
CA VAL A 83 -9.82 7.27 3.35
C VAL A 83 -10.62 6.54 2.26
N PRO A 84 -10.33 6.69 0.96
CA PRO A 84 -11.10 5.97 -0.07
C PRO A 84 -10.93 4.46 0.00
N THR A 85 -9.76 3.96 0.44
CA THR A 85 -9.52 2.52 0.65
C THR A 85 -10.32 1.99 1.84
N ALA A 86 -10.34 2.73 2.96
CA ALA A 86 -11.16 2.38 4.12
C ALA A 86 -12.66 2.43 3.82
N ALA A 87 -13.11 3.43 3.04
CA ALA A 87 -14.50 3.53 2.60
C ALA A 87 -14.89 2.33 1.73
N LEU A 88 -14.06 1.93 0.77
CA LEU A 88 -14.33 0.74 -0.05
C LEU A 88 -14.42 -0.54 0.80
N ILE A 89 -13.58 -0.71 1.81
CA ILE A 89 -13.64 -1.87 2.73
C ILE A 89 -14.93 -1.86 3.58
N ILE A 90 -15.42 -0.69 3.99
CA ILE A 90 -16.63 -0.57 4.82
C ILE A 90 -17.90 -0.78 3.97
N PHE A 91 -17.87 -0.37 2.70
CA PHE A 91 -19.01 -0.43 1.78
C PHE A 91 -18.98 -1.63 0.82
N SER A 92 -17.98 -2.52 0.92
CA SER A 92 -17.91 -3.83 0.23
C SER A 92 -18.47 -4.95 1.08
#